data_AF-A0AAE3I1R7-F1
#
_entry.id   AF-A0AAE3I1R7-F1
#
_cell.length_a   1.000
_cell.length_b   1.000
_cell.length_c   1.000
_cell.angle_alpha   90.00
_cell.angle_beta   90.00
_cell.angle_gamma   90.00
#
_symmetry.space_group_name_H-M   'P 1'
#
loop_
_entity.id
_entity.type
_entity.pdbx_description
1 polymer ?
#
loop_
_entity_poly.entity_id
_entity_poly.type
_entity_poly.pdbx_seq_one_letter_code
_entity_poly.pdbx_strand_id
1 'polypeptide(L)'
;MPGLWPPSHGASALDDFMLVSQTISGAPLDRHAGLSCFSHLHRSDDRFIEHIQTLAWLVRRHPGVDAARLVRLLDADNARDLRAALVRVVDAWGALRDPEAASADVRALMACASDTGRTGR
;
A
#
# COMPACT_ATOMS: atom_id res chain seq x y z
N MET A 1 -18.55 -12.10 -21.67
CA MET A 1 -17.43 -11.53 -20.89
C MET A 1 -17.50 -12.12 -19.49
N PRO A 2 -16.69 -13.11 -19.10
CA PRO A 2 -16.63 -13.52 -17.70
C PRO A 2 -15.79 -12.48 -16.96
N GLY A 3 -16.46 -11.66 -16.15
CA GLY A 3 -15.80 -10.68 -15.29
C GLY A 3 -14.89 -11.36 -14.28
N LEU A 4 -13.67 -10.87 -14.18
CA LEU A 4 -12.71 -11.17 -13.11
C LEU A 4 -13.24 -10.56 -11.80
N TRP A 5 -14.24 -11.18 -11.19
CA TRP A 5 -14.59 -10.84 -9.81
C TRP A 5 -13.62 -11.53 -8.86
N PRO A 6 -12.95 -10.81 -7.95
CA PRO A 6 -12.34 -11.44 -6.80
C PRO A 6 -13.46 -11.74 -5.78
N PRO A 7 -13.73 -13.00 -5.40
CA PRO A 7 -14.54 -13.27 -4.22
C PRO A 7 -13.61 -13.47 -3.03
N SER A 8 -13.86 -12.74 -1.93
CA SER A 8 -13.68 -13.21 -0.54
C SER A 8 -14.18 -12.15 0.45
N HIS A 9 -15.48 -12.17 0.78
CA HIS A 9 -16.09 -11.40 1.88
C HIS A 9 -15.74 -11.96 3.28
N GLY A 10 -14.53 -12.51 3.48
CA GLY A 10 -14.14 -13.17 4.73
C GLY A 10 -12.97 -12.50 5.47
N ALA A 11 -12.03 -11.87 4.76
CA ALA A 11 -10.88 -11.18 5.35
C ALA A 11 -11.13 -9.68 5.38
N SER A 12 -10.69 -8.99 6.44
CA SER A 12 -10.74 -7.53 6.44
C SER A 12 -9.71 -7.00 5.42
N ALA A 13 -9.94 -5.80 4.86
CA ALA A 13 -8.98 -5.17 3.95
C ALA A 13 -7.60 -4.96 4.61
N LEU A 14 -7.55 -4.87 5.94
CA LEU A 14 -6.31 -4.87 6.70
C LEU A 14 -5.61 -6.23 6.65
N ASP A 15 -6.34 -7.35 6.74
CA ASP A 15 -5.72 -8.68 6.67
C ASP A 15 -5.22 -8.97 5.24
N ASP A 16 -5.93 -8.49 4.21
CA ASP A 16 -5.45 -8.50 2.82
C ASP A 16 -4.16 -7.68 2.66
N PHE A 17 -4.12 -6.49 3.27
CA PHE A 17 -2.93 -5.66 3.31
C PHE A 17 -1.76 -6.34 4.02
N MET A 18 -2.00 -6.96 5.17
CA MET A 18 -0.97 -7.67 5.92
C MET A 18 -0.44 -8.86 5.14
N LEU A 19 -1.31 -9.62 4.47
CA LEU A 19 -0.91 -10.74 3.62
C LEU A 19 0.04 -10.27 2.52
N VAL A 20 -0.37 -9.25 1.75
CA VAL A 20 0.45 -8.72 0.65
C VAL A 20 1.78 -8.16 1.18
N SER A 21 1.75 -7.40 2.27
CA SER A 21 2.96 -6.80 2.86
C SER A 21 3.97 -7.87 3.32
N GLN A 22 3.50 -8.93 3.97
CA GLN A 22 4.35 -10.03 4.44
C GLN A 22 4.91 -10.87 3.28
N THR A 23 4.14 -11.03 2.21
CA THR A 23 4.63 -11.68 0.98
C THR A 23 5.76 -10.89 0.34
N ILE A 24 5.67 -9.55 0.32
CA ILE A 24 6.71 -8.70 -0.26
C ILE A 24 7.96 -8.69 0.62
N SER A 25 7.79 -8.59 1.95
CA SER A 25 8.91 -8.55 2.89
C SER A 25 9.61 -9.90 3.03
N GLY A 26 8.92 -11.01 2.72
CA GLY A 26 9.40 -12.37 2.99
C GLY A 26 9.48 -12.70 4.47
N ALA A 27 8.87 -11.89 5.35
CA ALA A 27 8.95 -12.02 6.80
C ALA A 27 7.65 -11.59 7.49
N PRO A 28 7.34 -12.13 8.69
CA PRO A 28 6.26 -11.61 9.51
C PRO A 28 6.43 -10.11 9.78
N LEU A 29 5.34 -9.36 9.70
CA LEU A 29 5.31 -7.92 9.95
C LEU A 29 4.42 -7.60 11.15
N ASP A 30 4.77 -6.55 11.89
CA ASP A 30 3.98 -6.08 13.02
C ASP A 30 2.61 -5.56 12.55
N ARG A 31 1.54 -6.02 13.21
CA ARG A 31 0.17 -5.71 12.82
C ARG A 31 -0.23 -4.28 13.16
N HIS A 32 0.35 -3.69 14.21
CA HIS A 32 0.03 -2.32 14.61
C HIS A 32 0.66 -1.29 13.67
N ALA A 33 1.92 -1.50 13.31
CA ALA A 33 2.62 -0.80 12.24
C ALA A 33 1.86 -0.95 10.91
N GLY A 34 1.39 -2.17 10.60
CA GLY A 34 0.59 -2.43 9.42
C GLY A 34 -0.72 -1.67 9.38
N LEU A 35 -1.44 -1.57 10.50
CA LEU A 35 -2.66 -0.74 10.61
C LEU A 35 -2.36 0.74 10.36
N SER A 36 -1.22 1.24 10.84
CA SER A 36 -0.80 2.63 10.62
C SER A 36 -0.51 2.90 9.13
N CYS A 37 0.27 2.04 8.47
CA CYS A 37 0.53 2.13 7.02
C CYS A 37 -0.77 2.02 6.20
N PHE A 38 -1.61 1.04 6.52
CA PHE A 38 -2.90 0.83 5.86
C PHE A 38 -3.78 2.08 5.98
N SER A 39 -3.89 2.66 7.17
CA SER A 39 -4.73 3.84 7.42
C SER A 39 -4.20 5.10 6.73
N HIS A 40 -2.89 5.18 6.52
CA HIS A 40 -2.29 6.25 5.73
C HIS A 40 -2.62 6.10 4.24
N LEU A 41 -2.36 4.93 3.67
CA LEU A 41 -2.61 4.64 2.25
C LEU A 41 -4.08 4.73 1.87
N HIS A 42 -4.97 4.17 2.71
CA HIS A 42 -6.42 4.22 2.50
C HIS A 42 -6.97 5.66 2.46
N ARG A 43 -6.35 6.60 3.18
CA ARG A 43 -6.75 8.02 3.11
C ARG A 43 -6.24 8.74 1.86
N SER A 44 -5.18 8.23 1.24
CA SER A 44 -4.49 8.87 0.11
C SER A 44 -4.95 8.38 -1.26
N ASP A 45 -5.64 7.24 -1.33
CA ASP A 45 -6.02 6.57 -2.57
C ASP A 45 -7.36 5.84 -2.40
N ASP A 46 -8.42 6.39 -2.98
CA ASP A 46 -9.79 5.85 -2.91
C ASP A 46 -9.90 4.45 -3.53
N ARG A 47 -9.00 4.08 -4.44
CA ARG A 47 -8.95 2.76 -5.08
C ARG A 47 -8.02 1.79 -4.36
N PHE A 48 -7.37 2.20 -3.28
CA PHE A 48 -6.40 1.38 -2.57
C PHE A 48 -7.00 0.05 -2.09
N ILE A 49 -8.24 0.07 -1.59
CA ILE A 49 -8.92 -1.14 -1.11
C ILE A 49 -9.16 -2.14 -2.25
N GLU A 50 -9.57 -1.66 -3.42
CA GLU A 50 -9.73 -2.50 -4.61
C GLU A 50 -8.39 -3.13 -4.99
N HIS A 51 -7.34 -2.32 -5.10
CA HIS A 51 -6.01 -2.79 -5.48
C HIS A 51 -5.44 -3.81 -4.49
N ILE A 52 -5.57 -3.58 -3.18
CA ILE A 52 -5.02 -4.48 -2.17
C ILE A 52 -5.78 -5.82 -2.13
N GLN A 53 -7.10 -5.80 -2.33
CA GLN A 53 -7.91 -7.01 -2.42
C GLN A 53 -7.54 -7.83 -3.65
N THR A 54 -7.32 -7.19 -4.81
CA THR A 54 -6.85 -7.87 -6.01
C THR A 54 -5.45 -8.48 -5.83
N LEU A 55 -4.53 -7.74 -5.21
CA LEU A 55 -3.18 -8.25 -4.89
C LEU A 55 -3.26 -9.44 -3.91
N ALA A 56 -4.06 -9.34 -2.86
CA ALA A 56 -4.25 -10.43 -1.90
C ALA A 56 -4.86 -11.68 -2.56
N TRP A 57 -5.81 -11.50 -3.48
CA TRP A 57 -6.35 -12.58 -4.29
C TRP A 57 -5.27 -13.25 -5.15
N LEU A 58 -4.38 -12.47 -5.79
CA LEU A 58 -3.24 -13.02 -6.55
C LEU A 58 -2.30 -13.83 -5.65
N VAL A 59 -1.93 -13.30 -4.48
CA VAL A 59 -1.08 -14.01 -3.51
C VAL A 59 -1.70 -15.35 -3.10
N ARG A 60 -3.01 -15.38 -2.80
CA ARG A 60 -3.72 -16.62 -2.44
C ARG A 60 -3.74 -17.64 -3.57
N ARG A 61 -3.82 -17.20 -4.84
CA ARG A 61 -3.82 -18.08 -6.01
C ARG A 61 -2.45 -18.63 -6.37
N HIS A 62 -1.39 -18.01 -5.87
CA HIS A 62 -0.01 -18.44 -6.11
C HIS A 62 0.72 -18.69 -4.77
N PRO A 63 0.43 -19.80 -4.07
CA PRO A 63 1.11 -20.12 -2.80
C PRO A 63 2.63 -20.16 -2.98
N GLY A 64 3.36 -19.47 -2.09
CA GLY A 64 4.82 -19.36 -2.17
C GLY A 64 5.32 -18.38 -3.24
N VAL A 65 4.47 -17.51 -3.78
CA VAL A 65 4.90 -16.36 -4.56
C VAL A 65 5.74 -15.43 -3.68
N ASP A 66 6.87 -14.97 -4.20
CA ASP A 66 7.70 -13.93 -3.58
C ASP A 66 7.48 -12.58 -4.27
N ALA A 67 8.07 -11.51 -3.74
CA ALA A 67 7.96 -10.17 -4.31
C ALA A 67 8.35 -10.13 -5.81
N ALA A 68 9.45 -10.78 -6.19
CA ALA A 68 9.95 -10.76 -7.56
C ALA A 68 9.00 -11.46 -8.54
N ARG A 69 8.45 -12.60 -8.14
CA ARG A 69 7.46 -13.33 -8.95
C ARG A 69 6.14 -12.59 -9.02
N LEU A 70 5.70 -11.95 -7.93
CA LEU A 70 4.50 -11.11 -7.94
C LEU A 70 4.65 -9.94 -8.93
N VAL A 71 5.79 -9.24 -8.92
CA VAL A 71 6.08 -8.17 -9.89
C VAL A 71 6.04 -8.69 -11.33
N ARG A 72 6.68 -9.85 -11.60
CA ARG A 72 6.65 -10.46 -12.95
C ARG A 72 5.24 -10.83 -13.41
N LEU A 73 4.37 -11.28 -12.50
CA LEU A 73 2.96 -11.56 -12.81
C LEU A 73 2.23 -10.27 -13.21
N LEU A 74 2.40 -9.20 -12.44
CA LEU A 74 1.80 -7.91 -12.74
C LEU A 74 2.30 -7.32 -14.06
N ASP A 75 3.59 -7.47 -14.35
CA ASP A 75 4.19 -7.02 -15.61
C ASP A 75 3.67 -7.84 -16.81
N ALA A 76 3.52 -9.16 -16.65
CA ALA A 76 2.97 -10.03 -17.70
C ALA A 76 1.51 -9.72 -18.03
N ASP A 77 0.71 -9.37 -17.03
CA ASP A 77 -0.70 -8.98 -17.18
C ASP A 77 -0.87 -7.48 -17.55
N ASN A 78 0.23 -6.73 -17.71
CA ASN A 78 0.24 -5.28 -17.92
C ASN A 78 -0.60 -4.51 -16.87
N ALA A 79 -0.62 -5.01 -15.64
CA ALA A 79 -1.41 -4.49 -14.51
C ALA A 79 -0.71 -3.32 -13.82
N ARG A 80 -0.54 -2.21 -14.56
CA ARG A 80 0.25 -1.03 -14.12
C ARG A 80 -0.26 -0.41 -12.82
N ASP A 81 -1.57 -0.33 -12.63
CA ASP A 81 -2.17 0.27 -11.44
C ASP A 81 -1.90 -0.58 -10.18
N LEU A 82 -1.98 -1.90 -10.30
CA LEU A 82 -1.63 -2.83 -9.22
C LEU A 82 -0.14 -2.77 -8.89
N ARG A 83 0.72 -2.64 -9.91
CA ARG A 83 2.16 -2.44 -9.72
C ARG A 83 2.44 -1.12 -8.99
N ALA A 84 1.76 -0.03 -9.36
CA ALA A 84 1.90 1.26 -8.68
C ALA A 84 1.42 1.19 -7.22
N ALA A 85 0.30 0.50 -6.97
CA ALA A 85 -0.19 0.25 -5.61
C ALA A 85 0.83 -0.55 -4.78
N LEU A 86 1.45 -1.58 -5.36
CA LEU A 86 2.50 -2.37 -4.71
C LEU A 86 3.71 -1.50 -4.31
N VAL A 87 4.13 -0.59 -5.18
CA VAL A 87 5.21 0.37 -4.89
C VAL A 87 4.82 1.28 -3.72
N ARG A 88 3.60 1.84 -3.72
CA ARG A 88 3.12 2.68 -2.60
C ARG A 88 3.11 1.93 -1.27
N VAL A 89 2.80 0.63 -1.27
CA VAL A 89 2.89 -0.21 -0.06
C VAL A 89 4.33 -0.26 0.44
N VAL A 90 5.29 -0.53 -0.44
CA VAL A 90 6.72 -0.58 -0.09
C VAL A 90 7.20 0.77 0.45
N ASP A 91 6.84 1.86 -0.22
CA ASP A 91 7.23 3.22 0.19
C ASP A 91 6.67 3.59 1.56
N ALA A 92 5.41 3.25 1.85
CA ALA A 92 4.79 3.51 3.14
C ALA A 92 5.49 2.77 4.29
N TRP A 93 5.87 1.50 4.06
CA TRP A 93 6.67 0.75 5.03
C TRP A 93 8.09 1.31 5.18
N GLY A 94 8.69 1.83 4.10
CA GLY A 94 9.97 2.53 4.13
C GLY A 94 9.93 3.79 4.98
N ALA A 95 8.91 4.63 4.77
CA ALA A 95 8.70 5.86 5.54
C ALA A 95 8.45 5.60 7.03
N LEU A 96 7.86 4.46 7.39
CA LEU A 96 7.68 4.08 8.79
C LEU A 96 9.00 3.65 9.47
N ARG A 97 9.96 3.11 8.72
CA ARG A 97 11.28 2.70 9.24
C ARG A 97 12.25 3.86 9.42
N ASP A 98 12.07 4.95 8.66
CA ASP A 98 12.78 6.22 8.82
C ASP A 98 11.81 7.38 9.06
N PRO A 99 11.20 7.45 10.26
CA PRO A 99 10.20 8.45 10.58
C PRO A 99 10.81 9.86 10.72
N GLU A 100 12.11 10.00 10.94
CA GLU A 100 12.79 11.30 11.01
C GLU A 100 12.72 12.02 9.66
N ALA A 101 12.96 11.31 8.55
CA ALA A 101 12.78 11.85 7.20
C ALA A 101 11.31 12.22 6.90
N ALA A 102 10.36 11.33 7.24
CA ALA A 102 8.93 11.58 7.02
C ALA A 102 8.38 12.73 7.88
N SER A 103 8.88 12.88 9.10
CA SER A 103 8.48 13.98 10.01
C SER A 103 9.01 15.33 9.52
N ALA A 104 10.18 15.36 8.88
CA ALA A 104 10.75 16.56 8.27
C ALA A 104 9.87 17.04 7.10
N ASP A 105 9.37 16.14 6.25
CA ASP A 105 8.45 16.47 5.16
C ASP A 105 7.10 17.00 5.65
N VAL A 106 6.51 16.37 6.68
CA VAL A 106 5.25 16.86 7.27
C VAL A 106 5.45 18.23 7.93
N ARG A 107 6.57 18.45 8.63
CA ARG A 107 6.91 19.75 9.22
C ARG A 107 7.12 20.81 8.13
N ALA A 108 7.77 20.45 7.02
CA ALA A 108 7.95 21.32 5.86
C ALA A 108 6.61 21.67 5.19
N LEU A 109 5.70 20.71 5.03
CA LEU A 109 4.35 20.93 4.50
C LEU A 109 3.51 21.84 5.41
N MET A 110 3.60 21.68 6.74
CA MET A 110 2.94 22.58 7.69
C MET A 110 3.54 23.99 7.68
N ALA A 111 4.86 24.12 7.51
CA ALA A 111 5.53 25.42 7.37
C ALA A 111 5.09 26.14 6.09
N CYS A 112 5.04 25.43 4.95
CA CYS A 112 4.54 25.96 3.67
C CYS A 112 3.05 26.35 3.72
N ALA A 113 2.22 25.62 4.47
CA ALA A 113 0.81 25.94 4.67
C ALA A 113 0.60 27.11 5.65
N SER A 114 1.56 27.41 6.52
CA SER A 114 1.50 28.53 7.46
C SER A 114 1.95 29.85 6.83
N ASP A 115 2.85 29.80 5.84
CA ASP A 115 3.33 30.99 5.12
C ASP A 115 2.30 31.56 4.13
N THR A 116 1.35 30.75 3.64
CA THR A 116 0.26 31.22 2.77
C THR A 116 -0.84 32.00 3.52
N GLY A 117 -0.75 32.11 4.85
CA GLY A 117 -1.71 32.85 5.69
C GLY A 117 -1.29 34.27 6.10
N ARG A 118 -0.09 34.75 5.75
CA ARG A 118 0.46 36.02 6.29
C ARG A 118 0.62 37.17 5.28
N THR A 119 0.01 37.10 4.11
CA THR A 119 -0.07 38.25 3.18
C THR A 119 -1.52 38.72 3.05
N GLY A 120 -1.99 39.42 4.08
CA GLY A 120 -3.24 40.17 4.06
C GLY A 120 -3.06 41.41 4.91
N ARG A 121 -2.42 42.43 4.32
CA ARG A 121 -2.37 43.79 4.85
C ARG A 121 -3.43 44.62 4.16
#